data_AF-A0A940CKQ1-F1
#
_entry.id   AF-A0A940CKQ1-F1
#
_cell.length_a   1.000
_cell.length_b   1.000
_cell.length_c   1.000
_cell.angle_alpha   90.00
_cell.angle_beta   90.00
_cell.angle_gamma   90.00
#
_symmetry.space_group_name_H-M   'P 1'
#
loop_
_entity.id
_entity.type
_entity.pdbx_description
1 polymer ?
#
loop_
_entity_poly.entity_id
_entity_poly.type
_entity_poly.pdbx_seq_one_letter_code
_entity_poly.pdbx_strand_id
1 'polypeptide(L)'
;KKDGVPDSWITAAQNSPVYKMAMQWKVALPLHPEYRTLPMVWYIPPLSPITNAAEKGQIEMDGVIPDVHKLRIPVKYLANLLTAGKEEPVVNALKRMIAMREYMREKKVKGINNPELLKQVGLDEATLTDMYRIMALANYEDRFVIPTNHREYSGDTPFDNEIAFNTRSSCGFSFGNGCSGDVGKTSLFGTKTHKNTMSGKVPKTSKNS
;
A
#
# COMPACT_ATOMS: atom_id res chain seq x y z
N LYS A 1 -4.73 18.71 10.12
CA LYS A 1 -6.16 18.99 9.84
C LYS A 1 -6.40 20.18 8.90
N LYS A 2 -5.39 21.00 8.57
CA LYS A 2 -5.58 22.16 7.68
C LYS A 2 -5.95 21.76 6.24
N ASP A 3 -5.51 20.59 5.80
CA ASP A 3 -5.68 20.14 4.41
C ASP A 3 -6.90 19.24 4.17
N GLY A 4 -7.85 19.19 5.12
CA GLY A 4 -9.12 18.45 4.96
C GLY A 4 -9.04 16.92 5.01
N VAL A 5 -7.89 16.33 5.34
CA VAL A 5 -7.74 14.86 5.46
C VAL A 5 -8.53 14.30 6.66
N PRO A 6 -9.41 13.31 6.47
CA PRO A 6 -10.17 12.67 7.56
C PRO A 6 -9.28 11.95 8.59
N ASP A 7 -9.72 11.90 9.85
CA ASP A 7 -8.95 11.27 10.94
C ASP A 7 -8.72 9.77 10.71
N SER A 8 -9.68 9.07 10.10
CA SER A 8 -9.56 7.64 9.72
C SER A 8 -8.43 7.38 8.72
N TRP A 9 -8.16 8.34 7.82
CA TRP A 9 -7.09 8.25 6.85
C TRP A 9 -5.73 8.48 7.53
N ILE A 10 -5.68 9.38 8.51
CA ILE A 10 -4.47 9.64 9.30
C ILE A 10 -4.11 8.40 10.13
N THR A 11 -5.08 7.80 10.82
CA THR A 11 -4.84 6.58 11.61
C THR A 11 -4.45 5.39 10.74
N ALA A 12 -5.08 5.23 9.57
CA ALA A 12 -4.69 4.22 8.59
C ALA A 12 -3.27 4.45 8.06
N ALA A 13 -2.89 5.71 7.79
CA ALA A 13 -1.55 6.06 7.34
C ALA A 13 -0.48 5.75 8.39
N GLN A 14 -0.76 6.02 9.67
CA GLN A 14 0.15 5.70 10.79
C GLN A 14 0.43 4.19 10.91
N ASN A 15 -0.57 3.36 10.59
CA ASN A 15 -0.47 1.90 10.65
C ASN A 15 -0.15 1.26 9.29
N SER A 16 0.20 2.06 8.27
CA SER A 16 0.32 1.58 6.90
C SER A 16 1.51 0.62 6.71
N PRO A 17 1.30 -0.62 6.24
CA PRO A 17 2.39 -1.54 5.92
C PRO A 17 3.23 -1.05 4.75
N VAL A 18 2.61 -0.35 3.78
CA VAL A 18 3.31 0.22 2.62
C VAL A 18 4.31 1.29 3.05
N TYR A 19 3.91 2.17 3.97
CA TYR A 19 4.82 3.18 4.54
C TYR A 19 6.00 2.52 5.25
N LYS A 20 5.75 1.48 6.06
CA LYS A 20 6.82 0.72 6.73
C LYS A 20 7.81 0.14 5.71
N MET A 21 7.35 -0.54 4.67
CA MET A 21 8.21 -1.17 3.66
C MET A 21 9.02 -0.16 2.82
N ALA A 22 8.39 0.93 2.37
CA ALA A 22 8.98 1.93 1.49
C ALA A 22 9.86 2.94 2.25
N MET A 23 9.40 3.41 3.41
CA MET A 23 10.04 4.52 4.13
C MET A 23 10.90 4.08 5.30
N GLN A 24 10.41 3.19 6.15
CA GLN A 24 11.16 2.76 7.35
C GLN A 24 12.20 1.69 6.99
N TRP A 25 11.77 0.62 6.34
CA TRP A 25 12.59 -0.56 6.07
C TRP A 25 13.33 -0.50 4.75
N LYS A 26 13.00 0.43 3.85
CA LYS A 26 13.67 0.61 2.54
C LYS A 26 13.81 -0.70 1.74
N VAL A 27 12.80 -1.57 1.82
CA VAL A 27 12.78 -2.86 1.10
C VAL A 27 11.90 -2.80 -0.15
N ALA A 28 10.93 -1.90 -0.18
CA ALA A 28 10.10 -1.66 -1.37
C ALA A 28 10.71 -0.54 -2.22
N LEU A 29 10.73 -0.74 -3.53
CA LEU A 29 11.31 0.18 -4.52
C LEU A 29 10.29 0.47 -5.63
N PRO A 30 10.25 1.70 -6.18
CA PRO A 30 9.33 2.05 -7.27
C PRO A 30 9.67 1.30 -8.56
N LEU A 31 8.68 1.07 -9.43
CA LEU A 31 8.90 0.51 -10.77
C LEU A 31 9.26 1.61 -11.77
N HIS A 32 10.37 1.48 -12.49
CA HIS A 32 10.83 2.43 -13.51
C HIS A 32 10.73 3.91 -13.08
N PRO A 33 11.43 4.32 -11.99
CA PRO A 33 11.40 5.72 -11.53
C PRO A 33 11.89 6.72 -12.59
N GLU A 34 12.68 6.28 -13.57
CA GLU A 34 13.16 7.08 -14.70
C GLU A 34 12.05 7.66 -15.58
N TYR A 35 10.84 7.09 -15.56
CA TYR A 35 9.69 7.63 -16.29
C TYR A 35 9.10 8.89 -15.64
N ARG A 36 9.54 9.26 -14.43
CA ARG A 36 9.15 10.50 -13.73
C ARG A 36 7.65 10.65 -13.51
N THR A 37 6.91 9.54 -13.46
CA THR A 37 5.47 9.52 -13.17
C THR A 37 5.15 9.46 -11.67
N LEU A 38 6.18 9.32 -10.81
CA LEU A 38 6.06 9.08 -9.38
C LEU A 38 5.11 7.91 -9.08
N PRO A 39 5.48 6.68 -9.48
CA PRO A 39 4.62 5.52 -9.36
C PRO A 39 4.25 5.25 -7.89
N MET A 40 2.98 4.94 -7.66
CA MET A 40 2.44 4.65 -6.33
C MET A 40 2.40 3.14 -6.02
N VAL A 41 2.78 2.28 -6.98
CA VAL A 41 2.93 0.84 -6.78
C VAL A 41 4.41 0.49 -6.72
N TRP A 42 4.82 -0.13 -5.61
CA TRP A 42 6.22 -0.40 -5.27
C TRP A 42 6.42 -1.90 -5.12
N TYR A 43 7.63 -2.38 -5.41
CA TYR A 43 7.98 -3.79 -5.47
C TYR A 43 9.15 -4.11 -4.54
N ILE A 44 9.09 -5.28 -3.91
CA ILE A 44 10.20 -5.83 -3.14
C ILE A 44 11.02 -6.73 -4.09
N PRO A 45 12.34 -6.54 -4.21
CA PRO A 45 13.17 -7.37 -5.09
C PRO A 45 13.20 -8.83 -4.61
N PRO A 46 13.08 -9.81 -5.52
CA PRO A 46 13.04 -11.22 -5.15
C PRO A 46 14.42 -11.75 -4.73
N LEU A 47 14.45 -12.61 -3.73
CA LEU A 47 15.62 -13.43 -3.44
C LEU A 47 15.71 -14.55 -4.49
N SER A 48 16.91 -14.81 -5.00
CA SER A 48 17.17 -15.94 -5.89
C SER A 48 18.15 -16.93 -5.23
N PRO A 49 18.20 -18.19 -5.70
CA PRO A 49 19.24 -19.11 -5.26
C PRO A 49 20.64 -18.58 -5.59
N ILE A 50 21.64 -19.09 -4.89
CA ILE A 50 23.04 -18.88 -5.27
C ILE A 50 23.34 -19.62 -6.57
N THR A 51 24.34 -19.14 -7.30
CA THR A 51 24.79 -19.79 -8.54
C THR A 51 25.51 -21.12 -8.24
N ASN A 52 25.28 -22.15 -9.06
CA ASN A 52 25.94 -23.47 -8.93
C ASN A 52 27.48 -23.39 -8.97
N ALA A 53 28.04 -22.29 -9.50
CA ALA A 53 29.48 -22.04 -9.52
C ALA A 53 30.02 -21.66 -8.11
N ALA A 54 29.23 -20.96 -7.29
CA ALA A 54 29.58 -20.65 -5.90
C ALA A 54 29.45 -21.87 -4.97
N GLU A 55 28.55 -22.81 -5.30
CA GLU A 55 28.36 -24.06 -4.55
C GLU A 55 29.56 -25.02 -4.63
N LYS A 56 30.38 -24.92 -5.68
CA LYS A 56 31.47 -25.87 -5.96
C LYS A 56 32.79 -25.60 -5.23
N GLY A 57 32.86 -24.66 -4.30
CA GLY A 57 34.07 -24.57 -3.47
C GLY A 57 34.22 -23.42 -2.49
N GLN A 58 33.51 -22.30 -2.60
CA GLN A 58 33.65 -21.19 -1.66
C GLN A 58 32.34 -20.39 -1.57
N ILE A 59 31.50 -20.75 -0.60
CA ILE A 59 30.54 -19.78 -0.06
C ILE A 59 31.39 -18.75 0.70
N GLU A 60 31.94 -17.77 0.01
CA GLU A 60 32.46 -16.59 0.70
C GLU A 60 31.24 -15.88 1.28
N MET A 61 31.10 -15.98 2.59
CA MET A 61 30.12 -15.24 3.34
C MET A 61 30.66 -13.82 3.54
N ASP A 62 29.84 -12.81 3.29
CA ASP A 62 30.11 -11.43 3.74
C ASP A 62 29.78 -11.39 5.24
N GLY A 63 30.66 -11.97 6.06
CA GLY A 63 30.41 -12.25 7.47
C GLY A 63 29.44 -13.43 7.66
N VAL A 64 28.22 -13.15 8.13
CA VAL A 64 27.16 -14.18 8.38
C VAL A 64 26.16 -14.25 7.20
N ILE A 65 26.15 -13.25 6.33
CA ILE A 65 25.19 -13.12 5.21
C ILE A 65 25.85 -13.60 3.91
N PRO A 66 25.19 -14.48 3.12
CA PRO A 66 25.63 -14.80 1.77
C PRO A 66 25.78 -13.55 0.90
N ASP A 67 26.87 -13.48 0.12
CA ASP A 67 27.11 -12.35 -0.77
C ASP A 67 25.96 -12.20 -1.80
N VAL A 68 25.32 -11.04 -1.78
CA VAL A 68 24.19 -10.68 -2.64
C VAL A 68 24.61 -10.64 -4.12
N HIS A 69 25.88 -10.39 -4.43
CA HIS A 69 26.38 -10.37 -5.80
C HIS A 69 26.47 -11.76 -6.44
N LYS A 70 26.47 -12.84 -5.63
CA LYS A 70 26.53 -14.24 -6.09
C LYS A 70 25.15 -14.86 -6.33
N LEU A 71 24.09 -14.09 -6.11
CA LEU A 71 22.73 -14.48 -6.43
C LEU A 71 22.58 -14.75 -7.94
N ARG A 72 21.74 -15.73 -8.30
CA ARG A 72 21.51 -16.13 -9.68
C ARG A 72 20.94 -15.01 -10.55
N ILE A 73 20.06 -14.18 -9.99
CA ILE A 73 19.53 -13.00 -10.68
C ILE A 73 20.56 -11.87 -10.52
N PRO A 74 21.11 -11.32 -11.62
CA PRO A 74 22.05 -10.21 -11.54
C PRO A 74 21.42 -8.98 -10.88
N VAL A 75 22.10 -8.39 -9.89
CA VAL A 75 21.63 -7.17 -9.21
C VAL A 75 21.42 -6.02 -10.20
N LYS A 76 22.30 -5.91 -11.22
CA LYS A 76 22.19 -4.93 -12.30
C LYS A 76 20.85 -4.98 -13.04
N TYR A 77 20.29 -6.17 -13.24
CA TYR A 77 18.98 -6.33 -13.88
C TYR A 77 17.86 -5.72 -13.02
N LEU A 78 17.87 -6.01 -11.73
CA LEU A 78 16.91 -5.46 -10.77
C LEU A 78 17.06 -3.94 -10.60
N ALA A 79 18.30 -3.44 -10.64
CA ALA A 79 18.57 -2.02 -10.56
C ALA A 79 18.00 -1.24 -11.76
N ASN A 80 18.15 -1.79 -12.97
CA ASN A 80 17.55 -1.19 -14.17
C ASN A 80 16.02 -1.13 -14.09
N LEU A 81 15.38 -2.08 -13.39
CA LEU A 81 13.93 -2.16 -13.25
C LEU A 81 13.38 -1.24 -12.15
N LEU A 82 14.08 -1.14 -11.00
CA LEU A 82 13.53 -0.59 -9.76
C LEU A 82 14.18 0.74 -9.32
N THR A 83 15.37 1.05 -9.81
CA THR A 83 16.19 2.15 -9.27
C THR A 83 16.91 2.94 -10.35
N ALA A 84 16.45 2.86 -11.61
CA ALA A 84 17.06 3.51 -12.76
C ALA A 84 18.57 3.20 -12.91
N GLY A 85 18.96 1.95 -12.63
CA GLY A 85 20.33 1.45 -12.77
C GLY A 85 21.21 1.59 -11.52
N LYS A 86 20.71 2.14 -10.41
CA LYS A 86 21.47 2.22 -9.14
C LYS A 86 21.39 0.93 -8.34
N GLU A 87 22.50 0.23 -8.18
CA GLU A 87 22.50 -1.08 -7.49
C GLU A 87 22.38 -0.98 -5.97
N GLU A 88 22.90 0.07 -5.33
CA GLU A 88 22.98 0.20 -3.87
C GLU A 88 21.64 0.00 -3.13
N PRO A 89 20.49 0.60 -3.55
CA PRO A 89 19.23 0.41 -2.84
C PRO A 89 18.70 -1.02 -2.97
N VAL A 90 18.94 -1.67 -4.12
CA VAL A 90 18.56 -3.06 -4.36
C VAL A 90 19.39 -3.99 -3.48
N VAL A 91 20.72 -3.79 -3.42
CA VAL A 91 21.61 -4.57 -2.56
C VAL A 91 21.20 -4.44 -1.10
N ASN A 92 20.89 -3.22 -0.64
CA ASN A 92 20.47 -2.99 0.74
C ASN A 92 19.14 -3.71 1.06
N ALA A 93 18.15 -3.61 0.17
CA ALA A 93 16.88 -4.33 0.32
C ALA A 93 17.08 -5.86 0.39
N LEU A 94 17.91 -6.42 -0.48
CA LEU A 94 18.24 -7.85 -0.50
C LEU A 94 19.01 -8.28 0.77
N LYS A 95 20.01 -7.50 1.22
CA LYS A 95 20.75 -7.77 2.47
C LYS A 95 19.80 -7.80 3.67
N ARG A 96 18.86 -6.86 3.78
CA ARG A 96 17.83 -6.83 4.84
C ARG A 96 16.92 -8.06 4.83
N MET A 97 16.49 -8.51 3.66
CA MET A 97 15.65 -9.70 3.52
C MET A 97 16.40 -10.99 3.89
N ILE A 98 17.66 -11.13 3.50
CA ILE A 98 18.50 -12.28 3.88
C ILE A 98 18.79 -12.24 5.38
N ALA A 99 19.12 -11.07 5.94
CA ALA A 99 19.33 -10.91 7.38
C ALA A 99 18.09 -11.33 8.19
N MET A 100 16.89 -10.91 7.76
CA MET A 100 15.64 -11.36 8.39
C MET A 100 15.49 -12.88 8.35
N ARG A 101 15.79 -13.50 7.21
CA ARG A 101 15.69 -14.95 7.02
C ARG A 101 16.65 -15.71 7.93
N GLU A 102 17.92 -15.34 7.95
CA GLU A 102 18.92 -16.01 8.78
C GLU A 102 18.66 -15.76 10.27
N TYR A 103 18.33 -14.52 10.67
CA TYR A 103 18.02 -14.20 12.08
C TYR A 103 16.84 -15.05 12.60
N MET A 104 15.75 -15.11 11.84
CA MET A 104 14.58 -15.90 12.23
C MET A 104 14.84 -17.41 12.20
N ARG A 105 15.72 -17.87 11.30
CA ARG A 105 16.18 -19.27 11.28
C ARG A 105 16.98 -19.60 12.53
N GLU A 106 17.96 -18.78 12.91
CA GLU A 106 18.76 -19.02 14.12
C GLU A 106 17.91 -18.96 15.38
N LYS A 107 17.01 -17.98 15.49
CA LYS A 107 16.08 -17.85 16.61
C LYS A 107 15.14 -19.05 16.72
N LYS A 108 14.60 -19.57 15.62
CA LYS A 108 13.67 -20.73 15.64
C LYS A 108 14.37 -22.08 15.80
N VAL A 109 15.53 -22.27 15.17
CA VAL A 109 16.21 -23.58 15.12
C VAL A 109 17.16 -23.75 16.30
N LYS A 110 17.96 -22.73 16.61
CA LYS A 110 19.00 -22.79 17.65
C LYS A 110 18.57 -22.13 18.96
N GLY A 111 17.52 -21.31 18.93
CA GLY A 111 17.09 -20.53 20.10
C GLY A 111 18.04 -19.39 20.48
N ILE A 112 18.94 -18.99 19.56
CA ILE A 112 19.97 -17.98 19.80
C ILE A 112 19.57 -16.69 19.07
N ASN A 113 19.67 -15.56 19.77
CA ASN A 113 19.57 -14.24 19.17
C ASN A 113 20.97 -13.81 18.72
N ASN A 114 21.20 -13.68 17.42
CA ASN A 114 22.49 -13.25 16.87
C ASN A 114 22.47 -11.74 16.56
N PRO A 115 23.09 -10.89 17.42
CA PRO A 115 23.07 -9.45 17.25
C PRO A 115 23.99 -8.97 16.11
N GLU A 116 24.89 -9.81 15.59
CA GLU A 116 25.81 -9.41 14.51
C GLU A 116 25.06 -9.17 13.20
N LEU A 117 24.07 -10.03 12.89
CA LEU A 117 23.19 -9.88 11.73
C LEU A 117 22.43 -8.55 11.75
N LEU A 118 21.94 -8.15 12.93
CA LEU A 118 21.22 -6.89 13.13
C LEU A 118 22.12 -5.67 12.89
N LYS A 119 23.36 -5.72 13.41
CA LYS A 119 24.36 -4.66 13.23
C LYS A 119 24.76 -4.49 11.76
N GLN A 120 24.91 -5.60 11.02
CA GLN A 120 25.34 -5.56 9.61
C GLN A 120 24.34 -4.83 8.70
N VAL A 121 23.04 -4.93 8.96
CA VAL A 121 22.00 -4.24 8.17
C VAL A 121 21.47 -2.96 8.81
N GLY A 122 21.92 -2.64 10.03
CA GLY A 122 21.50 -1.47 10.79
C GLY A 122 20.02 -1.50 11.17
N LEU A 123 19.50 -2.66 11.58
CA LEU A 123 18.11 -2.84 12.01
C LEU A 123 18.05 -3.29 13.47
N ASP A 124 17.03 -2.84 14.19
CA ASP A 124 16.74 -3.32 15.55
C ASP A 124 15.98 -4.65 15.52
N GLU A 125 16.06 -5.43 16.61
CA GLU A 125 15.30 -6.69 16.74
C GLU A 125 13.79 -6.45 16.61
N ALA A 126 13.29 -5.37 17.18
CA ALA A 126 11.88 -4.99 17.11
C ALA A 126 11.45 -4.75 15.65
N THR A 127 12.27 -4.01 14.89
CA THR A 127 12.01 -3.74 13.46
C THR A 127 12.04 -5.02 12.64
N LEU A 128 13.00 -5.90 12.86
CA LEU A 128 13.10 -7.18 12.15
C LEU A 128 11.93 -8.12 12.51
N THR A 129 11.48 -8.11 13.76
CA THR A 129 10.31 -8.87 14.19
C THR A 129 9.02 -8.33 13.56
N ASP A 130 8.86 -7.01 13.44
CA ASP A 130 7.73 -6.37 12.75
C ASP A 130 7.76 -6.66 11.24
N MET A 131 8.94 -6.62 10.62
CA MET A 131 9.17 -7.07 9.25
C MET A 131 8.71 -8.52 9.03
N TYR A 132 9.10 -9.43 9.92
CA TYR A 132 8.70 -10.83 9.85
C TYR A 132 7.19 -11.01 10.08
N ARG A 133 6.58 -10.25 10.99
CA ARG A 133 5.13 -10.26 11.19
C ARG A 133 4.38 -9.88 9.92
N ILE A 134 4.76 -8.76 9.29
CA ILE A 134 4.04 -8.25 8.12
C ILE A 134 4.32 -9.09 6.86
N MET A 135 5.56 -9.55 6.65
CA MET A 135 5.93 -10.26 5.41
C MET A 135 5.77 -11.77 5.48
N ALA A 136 6.00 -12.41 6.64
CA ALA A 136 6.00 -13.87 6.76
C ALA A 136 4.74 -14.44 7.42
N LEU A 137 4.23 -13.81 8.49
CA LEU A 137 2.93 -14.21 9.06
C LEU A 137 1.78 -13.65 8.21
N ALA A 138 1.90 -12.38 7.83
CA ALA A 138 1.07 -11.74 6.81
C ALA A 138 -0.44 -11.90 7.06
N ASN A 139 -0.88 -11.66 8.31
CA ASN A 139 -2.29 -11.65 8.64
C ASN A 139 -3.07 -10.64 7.78
N TYR A 140 -4.37 -10.87 7.60
CA TYR A 140 -5.19 -10.05 6.69
C TYR A 140 -5.23 -8.58 7.11
N GLU A 141 -5.41 -8.33 8.41
CA GLU A 141 -5.46 -7.00 9.01
C GLU A 141 -4.14 -6.24 8.91
N ASP A 142 -3.01 -6.94 8.91
CA ASP A 142 -1.68 -6.34 8.78
C ASP A 142 -1.32 -6.07 7.31
N ARG A 143 -1.90 -6.82 6.36
CA ARG A 143 -1.70 -6.63 4.92
C ARG A 143 -2.49 -5.47 4.35
N PHE A 144 -3.75 -5.33 4.77
CA PHE A 144 -4.70 -4.41 4.16
C PHE A 144 -5.21 -3.37 5.15
N VAL A 145 -4.47 -2.27 5.25
CA VAL A 145 -4.89 -1.08 6.00
C VAL A 145 -5.48 -0.07 5.02
N ILE A 146 -6.71 -0.32 4.60
CA ILE A 146 -7.43 0.50 3.61
C ILE A 146 -8.54 1.26 4.34
N PRO A 147 -8.45 2.59 4.50
CA PRO A 147 -9.52 3.37 5.12
C PRO A 147 -10.72 3.44 4.18
N THR A 148 -11.90 3.69 4.76
CA THR A 148 -13.10 3.98 3.97
C THR A 148 -12.91 5.27 3.19
N ASN A 149 -13.23 5.23 1.89
CA ASN A 149 -13.38 6.45 1.12
C ASN A 149 -14.69 7.11 1.59
N HIS A 150 -14.60 8.22 2.32
CA HIS A 150 -15.73 8.88 2.96
C HIS A 150 -16.65 9.55 1.92
N ARG A 151 -17.36 8.74 1.12
CA ARG A 151 -18.26 9.16 0.04
C ARG A 151 -19.44 9.98 0.55
N GLU A 152 -19.72 9.94 1.85
CA GLU A 152 -20.69 10.78 2.53
C GLU A 152 -20.33 12.27 2.47
N TYR A 153 -19.04 12.63 2.43
CA TYR A 153 -18.57 14.01 2.32
C TYR A 153 -18.40 14.48 0.87
N SER A 154 -18.84 13.71 -0.13
CA SER A 154 -18.68 14.04 -1.56
C SER A 154 -19.65 15.12 -2.08
N GLY A 155 -20.22 15.95 -1.20
CA GLY A 155 -20.90 17.18 -1.59
C GLY A 155 -19.97 18.38 -1.50
N ASP A 156 -20.31 19.49 -2.17
CA ASP A 156 -19.48 20.70 -2.26
C ASP A 156 -19.18 21.34 -0.89
N THR A 157 -19.94 20.98 0.16
CA THR A 157 -19.70 21.41 1.54
C THR A 157 -19.69 20.25 2.56
N PRO A 158 -19.00 20.40 3.71
CA PRO A 158 -18.99 19.42 4.81
C PRO A 158 -20.37 19.11 5.44
N PHE A 159 -21.44 19.78 4.99
CA PHE A 159 -22.82 19.61 5.47
C PHE A 159 -23.76 19.01 4.41
N ASP A 160 -23.27 18.68 3.21
CA ASP A 160 -24.06 18.14 2.09
C ASP A 160 -24.31 16.61 2.19
N ASN A 161 -24.72 16.16 3.38
CA ASN A 161 -25.16 14.77 3.62
C ASN A 161 -26.38 14.39 2.74
N GLU A 162 -27.10 15.38 2.20
CA GLU A 162 -28.28 15.17 1.35
C GLU A 162 -27.95 14.41 0.06
N ILE A 163 -26.76 14.59 -0.52
CA ILE A 163 -26.37 13.89 -1.75
C ILE A 163 -26.11 12.41 -1.45
N ALA A 164 -25.52 12.08 -0.31
CA ALA A 164 -25.25 10.70 0.08
C ALA A 164 -26.54 9.91 0.32
N PHE A 165 -27.54 10.48 1.02
CA PHE A 165 -28.85 9.84 1.23
C PHE A 165 -29.61 9.65 -0.08
N ASN A 166 -29.66 10.68 -0.94
CA ASN A 166 -30.29 10.56 -2.25
C ASN A 166 -29.61 9.51 -3.12
N THR A 167 -28.26 9.52 -3.17
CA THR A 167 -27.47 8.57 -3.95
C THR A 167 -27.65 7.15 -3.44
N ARG A 168 -27.69 6.93 -2.13
CA ARG A 168 -27.99 5.60 -1.57
C ARG A 168 -29.34 5.06 -2.04
N SER A 169 -30.35 5.93 -2.14
CA SER A 169 -31.72 5.54 -2.51
C SER A 169 -31.97 5.46 -4.03
N SER A 170 -31.19 6.19 -4.84
CA SER A 170 -31.39 6.26 -6.30
C SER A 170 -30.32 5.53 -7.10
N CYS A 171 -29.13 5.28 -6.53
CA CYS A 171 -28.03 4.66 -7.25
C CYS A 171 -28.28 3.16 -7.46
N GLY A 172 -28.18 2.69 -8.71
CA GLY A 172 -28.46 1.31 -9.10
C GLY A 172 -29.71 1.12 -9.96
N PHE A 173 -30.58 2.14 -10.03
CA PHE A 173 -31.74 2.15 -10.94
C PHE A 173 -31.42 2.95 -12.21
N SER A 174 -30.87 2.28 -13.23
CA SER A 174 -30.45 2.89 -14.49
C SER A 174 -31.58 3.07 -15.51
N PHE A 175 -32.79 3.43 -15.06
CA PHE A 175 -33.94 3.72 -15.94
C PHE A 175 -33.87 5.12 -16.61
N GLY A 176 -32.83 5.91 -16.32
CA GLY A 176 -32.51 7.24 -16.86
C GLY A 176 -31.18 7.79 -16.30
N ASN A 177 -30.89 9.10 -16.38
CA ASN A 177 -29.73 9.77 -15.73
C ASN A 177 -29.85 9.79 -14.18
N GLY A 178 -29.94 8.61 -13.58
CA GLY A 178 -30.17 8.41 -12.14
C GLY A 178 -28.90 8.52 -11.29
N CYS A 179 -27.74 8.13 -11.85
CA CYS A 179 -26.46 8.07 -11.14
C CYS A 179 -25.33 8.82 -11.87
N SER A 180 -25.62 9.36 -13.05
CA SER A 180 -24.66 10.09 -13.88
C SER A 180 -24.65 11.55 -13.47
N GLY A 181 -23.46 12.13 -13.31
CA GLY A 181 -23.28 13.56 -12.98
C GLY A 181 -23.71 14.53 -14.09
N ASP A 182 -24.14 14.01 -15.24
CA ASP A 182 -24.57 14.83 -16.36
C ASP A 182 -26.04 15.23 -16.19
N VAL A 183 -26.26 16.33 -15.47
CA VAL A 183 -27.57 16.96 -15.34
C VAL A 183 -27.46 18.38 -15.90
N GLY A 184 -27.21 18.48 -17.20
CA GLY A 184 -27.49 19.72 -17.91
C GLY A 184 -28.92 20.18 -17.58
N LYS A 185 -29.10 21.44 -17.15
CA LYS A 185 -30.43 22.00 -16.83
C LYS A 185 -31.41 21.88 -18.02
N THR A 186 -30.88 21.74 -19.23
CA THR A 186 -31.61 21.51 -20.48
C THR A 186 -31.34 20.09 -20.98
N SER A 187 -32.39 19.26 -20.97
CA SER A 187 -32.41 17.92 -21.59
C SER A 187 -33.34 17.93 -22.79
N LEU A 188 -32.88 17.40 -23.93
CA LEU A 188 -33.67 17.22 -25.16
C LEU A 188 -34.91 16.34 -24.94
N PHE A 189 -34.88 15.47 -23.92
CA PHE A 189 -35.97 14.54 -23.60
C PHE A 189 -36.85 15.01 -22.42
N GLY A 190 -36.70 16.27 -22.01
CA GLY A 190 -37.39 16.84 -20.84
C GLY A 190 -36.65 16.59 -19.51
N THR A 191 -36.90 17.45 -18.54
CA THR A 191 -36.35 17.36 -17.17
C THR A 191 -37.14 16.37 -16.32
N LYS A 192 -36.52 15.77 -15.29
CA LYS A 192 -37.19 14.89 -14.33
C LYS A 192 -38.47 15.54 -13.79
N THR A 193 -39.62 14.97 -14.11
CA THR A 193 -40.95 15.41 -13.62
C THR A 193 -41.24 14.92 -12.20
N HIS A 194 -40.55 13.86 -11.76
CA HIS A 194 -40.71 13.27 -10.44
C HIS A 194 -39.60 13.70 -9.48
N LYS A 195 -39.99 14.29 -8.35
CA LYS A 195 -39.10 14.63 -7.24
C LYS A 195 -38.82 13.37 -6.42
N ASN A 196 -37.56 13.10 -6.09
CA ASN A 196 -37.19 11.95 -5.27
C ASN A 196 -37.82 12.08 -3.87
N THR A 197 -38.84 11.26 -3.59
CA THR A 197 -39.57 11.22 -2.31
C THR A 197 -38.77 10.52 -1.21
N MET A 198 -37.70 9.81 -1.55
CA MET A 198 -36.78 9.16 -0.61
C MET A 198 -35.57 10.03 -0.25
N SER A 199 -35.67 11.35 -0.45
CA SER A 199 -34.63 12.32 -0.14
C SER A 199 -34.46 12.63 1.36
N GLY A 200 -35.20 11.95 2.23
CA GLY A 200 -35.19 12.17 3.68
C GLY A 200 -35.86 13.48 4.13
N LYS A 201 -36.31 14.32 3.20
CA LYS A 201 -37.07 15.55 3.51
C LYS A 201 -38.54 15.19 3.75
N VAL A 202 -39.03 15.41 4.97
CA VAL A 202 -40.46 15.28 5.31
C VAL A 202 -41.27 16.23 4.41
N PRO A 203 -42.28 15.74 3.66
CA PRO A 203 -43.14 16.62 2.89
C PRO A 203 -43.81 17.62 3.82
N LYS A 204 -43.63 18.92 3.60
CA LYS A 204 -44.40 19.94 4.31
C LYS A 204 -45.87 19.71 3.96
N THR A 205 -46.68 19.30 4.92
CA THR A 205 -48.12 19.24 4.77
C THR A 205 -48.63 20.66 4.54
N SER A 206 -49.12 20.93 3.33
CA SER A 206 -49.88 22.16 3.09
C SER A 206 -51.17 22.04 3.89
N LYS A 207 -51.26 22.75 5.02
CA LYS A 207 -52.54 23.04 5.64
C LYS A 207 -53.34 23.87 4.65
N ASN A 208 -54.28 23.24 3.95
CA ASN A 208 -55.33 23.97 3.26
C ASN A 208 -56.32 24.45 4.33
N SER A 209 -56.37 25.77 4.49
CA SER A 209 -57.48 26.52 5.10
C SER A 209 -58.73 26.40 4.26
#